data_AF-A0A2D8PD68-F1
#
_entry.id   AF-A0A2D8PD68-F1
#
_cell.length_a   1.000
_cell.length_b   1.000
_cell.length_c   1.000
_cell.angle_alpha   90.00
_cell.angle_beta   90.00
_cell.angle_gamma   90.00
#
_symmetry.space_group_name_H-M   'P 1'
#
loop_
_entity.id
_entity.type
_entity.pdbx_description
1 polymer ?
#
loop_
_entity_poly.entity_id
_entity_poly.type
_entity_poly.pdbx_seq_one_letter_code
_entity_poly.pdbx_strand_id
1 'polypeptide(L)'
;MTQASPRLTLPFIQPAQAQKHVTHNEALRLLDTVVQLSLDTMGATTPPASPGNGDTHAIGSGATGDWAGHDGEIATWLDAAWYFQIPKAGWLATIAGGTDVYVHDGSDWTLATASVDLDNVSGLGVNTASDTTNRLAVSAPATLLSHEGSGHQLKINKAGLSDTASLLFQTNWSGRAEMGLAGNDRFSIKVSGDGSAWDEALNIGPGEGIVTTETMVGTVSATPGVGSAVIEEGSGVNGSFTKFADGTLICSTGSFATLSGAAATWTLPEAFTNTDFTVTATVIGSTPAVATISARTTSTVTIESFDLSGSDTATPAVTLMAVGRWF
;
A
#
# COMPACT_ATOMS: atom_id res chain seq x y z
N MET A 1 52.35 -47.75 13.99
CA MET A 1 51.53 -46.68 14.61
C MET A 1 51.91 -45.37 13.95
N THR A 2 50.93 -44.54 13.62
CA THR A 2 51.13 -43.19 13.09
C THR A 2 51.88 -42.33 14.13
N GLN A 3 52.75 -41.43 13.68
CA GLN A 3 53.55 -40.56 14.58
C GLN A 3 52.90 -39.18 14.81
N ALA A 4 51.78 -38.90 14.15
CA ALA A 4 51.05 -37.64 14.27
C ALA A 4 49.54 -37.84 14.06
N SER A 5 48.74 -36.88 14.53
CA SER A 5 47.30 -36.84 14.31
C SER A 5 46.96 -36.55 12.84
N PRO A 6 45.82 -37.05 12.32
CA PRO A 6 45.51 -36.97 10.89
C PRO A 6 45.10 -35.59 10.38
N ARG A 7 44.51 -34.73 11.22
CA ARG A 7 43.93 -33.45 10.74
C ARG A 7 44.92 -32.29 10.86
N LEU A 8 45.50 -32.11 12.03
CA LEU A 8 46.38 -30.99 12.36
C LEU A 8 47.87 -31.41 12.43
N THR A 9 48.18 -32.68 12.19
CA THR A 9 49.57 -33.20 12.22
C THR A 9 50.25 -32.96 13.59
N LEU A 10 49.49 -33.10 14.68
CA LEU A 10 50.01 -32.97 16.05
C LEU A 10 50.90 -34.17 16.37
N PRO A 11 52.15 -33.98 16.79
CA PRO A 11 53.07 -35.09 17.04
C PRO A 11 52.65 -35.91 18.26
N PHE A 12 52.60 -37.24 18.11
CA PHE A 12 52.31 -38.17 19.20
C PHE A 12 53.58 -38.56 19.97
N ILE A 13 53.44 -38.75 21.28
CA ILE A 13 54.52 -39.31 22.11
C ILE A 13 54.66 -40.79 21.76
N GLN A 14 55.90 -41.21 21.47
CA GLN A 14 56.20 -42.60 21.12
C GLN A 14 56.06 -43.55 22.34
N PRO A 15 55.76 -44.85 22.11
CA PRO A 15 55.64 -45.85 23.17
C PRO A 15 56.90 -45.97 24.06
N ALA A 16 56.77 -46.67 25.19
CA ALA A 16 57.83 -46.94 26.18
C ALA A 16 58.26 -45.76 27.10
N GLN A 17 57.50 -44.67 27.13
CA GLN A 17 57.69 -43.55 28.08
C GLN A 17 56.77 -43.66 29.32
N ALA A 18 56.90 -44.74 30.11
CA ALA A 18 56.12 -44.96 31.35
C ALA A 18 54.58 -44.78 31.20
N GLN A 19 54.02 -45.24 30.08
CA GLN A 19 52.58 -45.16 29.73
C GLN A 19 51.97 -43.74 29.63
N LYS A 20 52.73 -42.66 29.81
CA LYS A 20 52.24 -41.28 29.64
C LYS A 20 51.72 -40.96 28.22
N HIS A 21 52.22 -41.70 27.24
CA HIS A 21 51.81 -41.59 25.84
C HIS A 21 50.34 -41.94 25.62
N VAL A 22 49.73 -42.76 26.48
CA VAL A 22 48.33 -43.18 26.32
C VAL A 22 47.40 -41.98 26.53
N THR A 23 47.37 -41.43 27.75
CA THR A 23 46.47 -40.33 28.12
C THR A 23 46.78 -39.04 27.36
N HIS A 24 48.05 -38.78 27.04
CA HIS A 24 48.44 -37.58 26.29
C HIS A 24 48.03 -37.67 24.81
N ASN A 25 48.27 -38.81 24.15
CA ASN A 25 47.89 -38.95 22.74
C ASN A 25 46.36 -38.99 22.60
N GLU A 26 45.61 -39.52 23.59
CA GLU A 26 44.15 -39.39 23.64
C GLU A 26 43.70 -37.93 23.71
N ALA A 27 44.33 -37.10 24.54
CA ALA A 27 44.03 -35.66 24.59
C ALA A 27 44.36 -34.96 23.26
N LEU A 28 45.44 -35.36 22.58
CA LEU A 28 45.79 -34.82 21.27
C LEU A 28 44.81 -35.25 20.17
N ARG A 29 44.28 -36.47 20.21
CA ARG A 29 43.22 -36.93 19.29
C ARG A 29 41.93 -36.13 19.48
N LEU A 30 41.56 -35.85 20.72
CA LEU A 30 40.42 -34.98 21.04
C LEU A 30 40.64 -33.57 20.49
N LEU A 31 41.83 -32.99 20.72
CA LEU A 31 42.16 -31.65 20.25
C LEU A 31 42.16 -31.58 18.71
N ASP A 32 42.71 -32.59 18.04
CA ASP A 32 42.72 -32.72 16.58
C ASP A 32 41.32 -32.76 15.97
N THR A 33 40.37 -33.32 16.71
CA THR A 33 38.97 -33.44 16.30
C THR A 33 38.20 -32.13 16.48
N VAL A 34 38.34 -31.48 17.64
CA VAL A 34 37.46 -30.37 18.07
C VAL A 34 38.00 -28.99 17.67
N VAL A 35 39.32 -28.83 17.52
CA VAL A 35 39.90 -27.54 17.12
C VAL A 35 39.64 -27.31 15.64
N GLN A 36 39.00 -26.18 15.31
CA GLN A 36 38.54 -25.86 13.95
C GLN A 36 37.73 -27.03 13.36
N LEU A 37 36.72 -27.47 14.11
CA LEU A 37 35.87 -28.60 13.79
C LEU A 37 35.23 -28.44 12.40
N SER A 38 35.87 -29.03 11.40
CA SER A 38 35.30 -29.25 10.07
C SER A 38 34.69 -30.64 10.02
N LEU A 39 33.42 -30.74 9.69
CA LEU A 39 32.64 -31.96 9.56
C LEU A 39 32.48 -32.33 8.08
N ASP A 40 32.74 -33.57 7.71
CA ASP A 40 32.46 -34.10 6.37
C ASP A 40 30.97 -34.22 6.12
N THR A 41 30.20 -34.62 7.13
CA THR A 41 28.72 -34.61 7.09
C THR A 41 28.11 -34.20 8.41
N MET A 42 26.90 -33.67 8.35
CA MET A 42 26.06 -33.37 9.51
C MET A 42 24.70 -34.03 9.31
N GLY A 43 24.23 -34.77 10.32
CA GLY A 43 22.93 -35.45 10.31
C GLY A 43 22.92 -36.83 9.63
N ALA A 44 24.08 -37.38 9.25
CA ALA A 44 24.16 -38.72 8.69
C ALA A 44 23.90 -39.79 9.77
N THR A 45 23.18 -40.86 9.43
CA THR A 45 22.77 -41.92 10.38
C THR A 45 23.44 -43.27 10.12
N THR A 46 24.32 -43.36 9.12
CA THR A 46 25.09 -44.57 8.78
C THR A 46 26.54 -44.20 8.50
N PRO A 47 27.53 -44.95 9.00
CA PRO A 47 28.93 -44.71 8.70
C PRO A 47 29.23 -44.90 7.20
N PRO A 48 30.21 -44.15 6.63
CA PRO A 48 30.75 -44.45 5.31
C PRO A 48 31.28 -45.89 5.24
N ALA A 49 31.12 -46.55 4.09
CA ALA A 49 31.59 -47.93 3.91
C ALA A 49 33.13 -48.06 3.95
N SER A 50 33.84 -46.97 3.62
CA SER A 50 35.30 -46.90 3.60
C SER A 50 35.76 -45.53 4.15
N PRO A 51 35.70 -45.32 5.48
CA PRO A 51 36.07 -44.04 6.07
C PRO A 51 37.58 -43.80 5.96
N GLY A 52 37.94 -42.58 5.55
CA GLY A 52 39.30 -42.05 5.55
C GLY A 52 39.75 -41.67 6.96
N ASN A 53 41.05 -41.74 7.22
CA ASN A 53 41.60 -41.37 8.52
C ASN A 53 41.46 -39.85 8.73
N GLY A 54 40.73 -39.44 9.77
CA GLY A 54 40.38 -38.05 10.04
C GLY A 54 38.96 -37.64 9.62
N ASP A 55 38.25 -38.48 8.86
CA ASP A 55 36.85 -38.23 8.48
C ASP A 55 36.02 -38.03 9.75
N THR A 56 35.31 -36.91 9.81
CA THR A 56 34.59 -36.45 11.00
C THR A 56 33.15 -36.12 10.66
N HIS A 57 32.20 -36.74 11.35
CA HIS A 57 30.77 -36.61 11.07
C HIS A 57 30.02 -36.22 12.34
N ALA A 58 29.05 -35.30 12.25
CA ALA A 58 28.04 -35.13 13.29
C ALA A 58 26.88 -36.09 13.00
N ILE A 59 26.63 -37.02 13.92
CA ILE A 59 25.66 -38.11 13.74
C ILE A 59 24.24 -37.58 13.94
N GLY A 60 23.35 -37.88 12.99
CA GLY A 60 21.92 -37.57 13.10
C GLY A 60 21.16 -38.56 13.98
N SER A 61 19.92 -38.25 14.32
CA SER A 61 19.06 -39.16 15.10
C SER A 61 18.68 -40.42 14.32
N GLY A 62 18.71 -41.58 14.98
CA GLY A 62 18.42 -42.88 14.39
C GLY A 62 19.65 -43.58 13.80
N ALA A 63 20.81 -43.39 14.42
CA ALA A 63 22.08 -43.95 13.97
C ALA A 63 22.09 -45.49 13.96
N THR A 64 22.77 -46.06 12.97
CA THR A 64 22.83 -47.51 12.72
C THR A 64 24.25 -47.96 12.37
N GLY A 65 24.47 -49.28 12.31
CA GLY A 65 25.80 -49.85 12.08
C GLY A 65 26.75 -49.51 13.22
N ASP A 66 27.99 -49.14 12.90
CA ASP A 66 29.01 -48.78 13.92
C ASP A 66 28.65 -47.50 14.69
N TRP A 67 27.68 -46.71 14.22
CA TRP A 67 27.20 -45.50 14.90
C TRP A 67 25.98 -45.75 15.80
N ALA A 68 25.46 -46.99 15.87
CA ALA A 68 24.28 -47.29 16.68
C ALA A 68 24.49 -46.93 18.16
N GLY A 69 23.59 -46.09 18.70
CA GLY A 69 23.66 -45.60 20.09
C GLY A 69 24.49 -44.34 20.30
N HIS A 70 25.05 -43.76 19.23
CA HIS A 70 25.88 -42.54 19.24
C HIS A 70 25.17 -41.35 18.57
N ASP A 71 23.84 -41.30 18.66
CA ASP A 71 23.01 -40.21 18.12
C ASP A 71 23.46 -38.84 18.67
N GLY A 72 23.65 -37.84 17.80
CA GLY A 72 24.05 -36.49 18.18
C GLY A 72 25.54 -36.34 18.56
N GLU A 73 26.30 -37.43 18.60
CA GLU A 73 27.74 -37.37 18.85
C GLU A 73 28.53 -37.02 17.58
N ILE A 74 29.75 -36.53 17.76
CA ILE A 74 30.73 -36.35 16.69
C ILE A 74 31.53 -37.64 16.59
N ALA A 75 31.48 -38.31 15.43
CA ALA A 75 32.27 -39.49 15.13
C ALA A 75 33.46 -39.13 14.24
N THR A 76 34.67 -39.45 14.70
CA THR A 76 35.90 -39.32 13.90
C THR A 76 36.55 -40.68 13.69
N TRP A 77 36.90 -41.01 12.45
CA TRP A 77 37.62 -42.24 12.14
C TRP A 77 39.12 -42.06 12.37
N LEU A 78 39.67 -42.72 13.38
CA LEU A 78 41.09 -42.67 13.74
C LEU A 78 41.64 -44.08 13.95
N ASP A 79 42.81 -44.37 13.38
CA ASP A 79 43.53 -45.63 13.63
C ASP A 79 42.66 -46.90 13.44
N ALA A 80 41.80 -46.90 12.41
CA ALA A 80 40.86 -47.96 12.07
C ALA A 80 39.72 -48.21 13.09
N ALA A 81 39.36 -47.20 13.87
CA ALA A 81 38.19 -47.23 14.77
C ALA A 81 37.47 -45.87 14.81
N TRP A 82 36.18 -45.90 15.15
CA TRP A 82 35.41 -44.69 15.43
C TRP A 82 35.66 -44.18 16.85
N TYR A 83 35.95 -42.89 16.96
CA TYR A 83 36.04 -42.17 18.21
C TYR A 83 34.87 -41.19 18.29
N PHE A 84 34.12 -41.26 19.39
CA PHE A 84 32.93 -40.45 19.57
C PHE A 84 33.13 -39.38 20.63
N GLN A 85 32.61 -38.18 20.36
CA GLN A 85 32.67 -37.03 21.27
C GLN A 85 31.29 -36.38 21.39
N ILE A 86 30.85 -36.15 22.63
CA ILE A 86 29.59 -35.44 22.89
C ILE A 86 29.83 -33.93 22.68
N PRO A 87 29.20 -33.28 21.70
CA PRO A 87 29.32 -31.84 21.51
C PRO A 87 28.71 -31.10 22.70
N LYS A 88 29.31 -29.96 23.06
CA LYS A 88 28.78 -29.08 24.13
C LYS A 88 28.12 -27.85 23.51
N ALA A 89 27.14 -27.30 24.22
CA ALA A 89 26.54 -26.02 23.87
C ALA A 89 27.63 -24.94 23.62
N GLY A 90 27.51 -24.21 22.51
CA GLY A 90 28.46 -23.20 22.07
C GLY A 90 29.63 -23.73 21.22
N TRP A 91 29.73 -25.03 20.97
CA TRP A 91 30.72 -25.54 20.00
C TRP A 91 30.42 -25.02 18.60
N LEU A 92 31.47 -24.72 17.85
CA LEU A 92 31.41 -24.23 16.48
C LEU A 92 31.88 -25.34 15.54
N ALA A 93 31.17 -25.52 14.44
CA ALA A 93 31.57 -26.40 13.35
C ALA A 93 31.33 -25.76 11.99
N THR A 94 32.05 -26.21 10.98
CA THR A 94 31.76 -25.94 9.57
C THR A 94 31.59 -27.27 8.84
N ILE A 95 30.87 -27.30 7.73
CA ILE A 95 30.90 -28.45 6.82
C ILE A 95 32.11 -28.29 5.88
N ALA A 96 32.87 -29.35 5.66
CA ALA A 96 34.04 -29.35 4.81
C ALA A 96 33.70 -28.81 3.40
N GLY A 97 34.41 -27.76 2.98
CA GLY A 97 34.16 -27.07 1.70
C GLY A 97 33.04 -26.03 1.72
N GLY A 98 32.31 -25.87 2.83
CA GLY A 98 31.30 -24.83 3.03
C GLY A 98 31.84 -23.59 3.75
N THR A 99 31.03 -22.52 3.78
CA THR A 99 31.31 -21.28 4.53
C THR A 99 30.40 -21.09 5.75
N ASP A 100 29.40 -21.95 5.88
CA ASP A 100 28.42 -21.88 6.95
C ASP A 100 29.03 -22.35 8.26
N VAL A 101 28.84 -21.53 9.30
CA VAL A 101 29.22 -21.85 10.67
C VAL A 101 27.98 -22.33 11.41
N TYR A 102 28.08 -23.49 12.03
CA TYR A 102 27.06 -24.07 12.87
C TYR A 102 27.47 -23.93 14.33
N VAL A 103 26.52 -23.59 15.19
CA VAL A 103 26.65 -23.56 16.64
C VAL A 103 25.83 -24.72 17.20
N HIS A 104 26.43 -25.55 18.04
CA HIS A 104 25.68 -26.54 18.80
C HIS A 104 24.92 -25.83 19.93
N ASP A 105 23.59 -25.88 19.95
CA ASP A 105 22.77 -25.15 20.94
C ASP A 105 22.63 -25.90 22.29
N GLY A 106 23.17 -27.12 22.36
CA GLY A 106 23.03 -28.02 23.50
C GLY A 106 22.10 -29.21 23.21
N SER A 107 21.37 -29.17 22.10
CA SER A 107 20.53 -30.24 21.59
C SER A 107 20.87 -30.65 20.15
N ASP A 108 21.14 -29.68 19.26
CA ASP A 108 21.50 -29.94 17.86
C ASP A 108 22.43 -28.84 17.30
N TRP A 109 22.98 -29.08 16.10
CA TRP A 109 23.73 -28.10 15.32
C TRP A 109 22.80 -27.16 14.56
N THR A 110 22.89 -25.86 14.84
CA THR A 110 22.08 -24.82 14.21
C THR A 110 22.95 -23.83 13.45
N LEU A 111 22.47 -23.27 12.34
CA LEU A 111 23.22 -22.29 11.57
C LEU A 111 23.41 -21.00 12.41
N ALA A 112 24.64 -20.50 12.53
CA ALA A 112 24.98 -19.34 13.35
C ALA A 112 24.29 -18.03 12.89
N THR A 113 23.83 -17.96 11.64
CA THR A 113 23.07 -16.82 11.10
C THR A 113 21.56 -16.95 11.28
N ALA A 114 21.05 -18.15 11.60
CA ALA A 114 19.61 -18.38 11.79
C ALA A 114 19.07 -17.76 13.10
N SER A 115 19.96 -17.25 13.96
CA SER A 115 19.61 -16.69 15.28
C SER A 115 19.56 -15.16 15.34
N VAL A 116 19.55 -14.44 14.21
CA VAL A 116 19.26 -12.99 14.25
C VAL A 116 17.74 -12.82 14.35
N ASP A 117 17.24 -12.88 15.59
CA ASP A 117 15.90 -12.41 15.91
C ASP A 117 15.80 -10.92 15.55
N LEU A 118 14.99 -10.61 14.53
CA LEU A 118 14.72 -9.24 14.11
C LEU A 118 13.51 -8.65 14.85
N ASP A 119 12.86 -9.41 15.73
CA ASP A 119 11.81 -8.88 16.57
C ASP A 119 12.40 -7.91 17.59
N ASN A 120 11.71 -6.78 17.79
CA ASN A 120 12.08 -5.75 18.75
C ASN A 120 13.48 -5.15 18.58
N VAL A 121 14.06 -5.20 17.37
CA VAL A 121 15.29 -4.46 17.07
C VAL A 121 15.12 -2.97 17.37
N SER A 122 16.16 -2.35 17.93
CA SER A 122 16.11 -0.94 18.30
C SER A 122 15.95 -0.01 17.09
N GLY A 123 16.53 -0.41 15.95
CA GLY A 123 16.31 0.19 14.63
C GLY A 123 17.03 -0.59 13.52
N LEU A 124 16.61 -0.35 12.28
CA LEU A 124 17.14 -0.93 11.06
C LEU A 124 17.49 0.19 10.08
N GLY A 125 18.77 0.31 9.76
CA GLY A 125 19.31 1.28 8.81
C GLY A 125 19.80 0.61 7.53
N VAL A 126 19.35 1.08 6.37
CA VAL A 126 19.85 0.64 5.05
C VAL A 126 20.55 1.83 4.39
N ASN A 127 21.88 1.74 4.25
CA ASN A 127 22.78 2.81 3.76
C ASN A 127 22.69 4.14 4.54
N THR A 128 22.09 4.13 5.74
CA THR A 128 22.03 5.24 6.69
C THR A 128 21.83 4.68 8.09
N ALA A 129 22.11 5.46 9.13
CA ALA A 129 21.78 5.08 10.50
C ALA A 129 20.28 5.29 10.78
N SER A 130 19.68 4.37 11.53
CA SER A 130 18.38 4.58 12.18
C SER A 130 18.55 5.38 13.47
N ASP A 131 17.47 6.00 13.95
CA ASP A 131 17.43 6.71 15.22
C ASP A 131 16.16 6.37 16.03
N THR A 132 15.95 7.02 17.18
CA THR A 132 14.79 6.74 18.06
C THR A 132 13.45 7.15 17.47
N THR A 133 13.45 8.03 16.47
CA THR A 133 12.29 8.52 15.72
C THR A 133 12.11 7.70 14.43
N ASN A 134 13.15 7.58 13.62
CA ASN A 134 13.19 6.83 12.36
C ASN A 134 13.81 5.45 12.60
N ARG A 135 13.04 4.56 13.25
CA ARG A 135 13.52 3.21 13.57
C ARG A 135 13.73 2.34 12.33
N LEU A 136 13.05 2.62 11.22
CA LEU A 136 13.42 2.14 9.90
C LEU A 136 13.92 3.33 9.08
N ALA A 137 15.19 3.35 8.72
CA ALA A 137 15.81 4.43 7.95
C ALA A 137 16.46 3.88 6.68
N VAL A 138 16.08 4.42 5.52
CA VAL A 138 16.56 3.94 4.22
C VAL A 138 17.11 5.11 3.41
N SER A 139 18.38 5.02 3.02
CA SER A 139 19.02 5.95 2.09
C SER A 139 19.35 5.21 0.79
N ALA A 140 18.38 5.17 -0.12
CA ALA A 140 18.49 4.44 -1.37
C ALA A 140 17.69 5.14 -2.48
N PRO A 141 17.97 4.85 -3.77
CA PRO A 141 17.16 5.35 -4.87
C PRO A 141 15.68 4.94 -4.81
N ALA A 142 15.36 3.80 -4.17
CA ALA A 142 13.99 3.31 -4.01
C ALA A 142 13.85 2.41 -2.77
N THR A 143 12.63 2.34 -2.24
CA THR A 143 12.18 1.31 -1.29
C THR A 143 11.03 0.54 -1.94
N LEU A 144 11.21 -0.76 -2.19
CA LEU A 144 10.17 -1.61 -2.78
C LEU A 144 9.39 -2.33 -1.67
N LEU A 145 8.08 -2.08 -1.61
CA LEU A 145 7.14 -2.81 -0.76
C LEU A 145 6.18 -3.57 -1.68
N SER A 146 6.33 -4.89 -1.77
CA SER A 146 5.62 -5.72 -2.75
C SER A 146 4.67 -6.71 -2.07
N HIS A 147 3.72 -7.24 -2.83
CA HIS A 147 2.80 -8.28 -2.42
C HIS A 147 3.38 -9.68 -2.64
N GLU A 148 2.76 -10.68 -2.01
CA GLU A 148 2.97 -12.11 -2.28
C GLU A 148 1.71 -12.76 -2.89
N GLY A 149 0.85 -11.96 -3.54
CA GLY A 149 -0.37 -12.47 -4.17
C GLY A 149 -1.46 -11.42 -4.22
N SER A 150 -2.53 -11.62 -3.44
CA SER A 150 -3.76 -10.81 -3.55
C SER A 150 -3.66 -9.36 -3.09
N GLY A 151 -2.56 -8.92 -2.47
CA GLY A 151 -2.37 -7.51 -2.11
C GLY A 151 -1.20 -7.23 -1.15
N HIS A 152 -1.00 -5.94 -0.87
CA HIS A 152 -0.05 -5.40 0.11
C HIS A 152 -0.71 -4.21 0.82
N GLN A 153 -0.51 -4.05 2.13
CA GLN A 153 -1.10 -2.96 2.91
C GLN A 153 -0.06 -2.32 3.82
N LEU A 154 -0.01 -0.99 3.80
CA LEU A 154 0.65 -0.21 4.83
C LEU A 154 -0.39 0.24 5.86
N LYS A 155 -0.24 -0.21 7.11
CA LYS A 155 -1.10 0.19 8.22
C LYS A 155 -0.40 1.28 9.03
N ILE A 156 -0.90 2.50 8.93
CA ILE A 156 -0.40 3.65 9.69
C ILE A 156 -1.42 3.97 10.77
N ASN A 157 -1.04 3.82 12.03
CA ASN A 157 -1.95 3.94 13.17
C ASN A 157 -1.57 5.13 14.04
N LYS A 158 -2.57 5.85 14.55
CA LYS A 158 -2.42 6.92 15.55
C LYS A 158 -3.10 6.53 16.86
N ALA A 159 -2.60 7.02 17.99
CA ALA A 159 -3.08 6.61 19.32
C ALA A 159 -4.35 7.36 19.75
N GLY A 160 -4.45 8.65 19.42
CA GLY A 160 -5.57 9.52 19.74
C GLY A 160 -6.13 10.25 18.53
N LEU A 161 -7.25 10.97 18.77
CA LEU A 161 -7.94 11.73 17.73
C LEU A 161 -7.05 12.87 17.18
N SER A 162 -6.35 13.57 18.06
CA SER A 162 -5.49 14.72 17.74
C SER A 162 -4.11 14.37 17.20
N ASP A 163 -3.76 13.09 17.16
CA ASP A 163 -2.47 12.62 16.67
C ASP A 163 -2.44 12.59 15.14
N THR A 164 -1.27 12.30 14.58
CA THR A 164 -1.05 12.21 13.14
C THR A 164 -0.65 10.79 12.72
N ALA A 165 -1.32 10.27 11.69
CA ALA A 165 -0.94 9.07 10.95
C ALA A 165 -0.93 9.41 9.45
N SER A 166 0.26 9.65 8.89
CA SER A 166 0.42 10.23 7.56
C SER A 166 1.67 9.76 6.82
N LEU A 167 1.72 10.12 5.54
CA LEU A 167 2.90 10.06 4.68
C LEU A 167 3.35 11.50 4.39
N LEU A 168 4.56 11.85 4.82
CA LEU A 168 5.16 13.17 4.66
C LEU A 168 6.21 13.16 3.52
N PHE A 169 6.03 14.04 2.55
CA PHE A 169 6.95 14.24 1.43
C PHE A 169 7.82 15.47 1.68
N GLN A 170 9.14 15.34 1.53
CA GLN A 170 10.09 16.36 1.93
C GLN A 170 11.11 16.69 0.83
N THR A 171 11.65 17.91 0.87
CA THR A 171 12.85 18.32 0.16
C THR A 171 13.83 18.90 1.17
N ASN A 172 15.03 18.35 1.26
CA ASN A 172 16.07 18.80 2.20
C ASN A 172 15.53 18.97 3.63
N TRP A 173 14.89 17.94 4.16
CA TRP A 173 14.31 17.90 5.52
C TRP A 173 13.17 18.90 5.79
N SER A 174 12.64 19.56 4.75
CA SER A 174 11.50 20.47 4.84
C SER A 174 10.27 19.84 4.19
N GLY A 175 9.14 19.80 4.92
CA GLY A 175 7.87 19.26 4.43
C GLY A 175 7.34 20.03 3.22
N ARG A 176 6.78 19.31 2.24
CA ARG A 176 6.20 19.91 1.01
C ARG A 176 4.79 19.41 0.73
N ALA A 177 4.51 18.16 1.06
CA ALA A 177 3.17 17.61 1.00
C ALA A 177 3.00 16.56 2.11
N GLU A 178 1.78 16.39 2.58
CA GLU A 178 1.43 15.38 3.58
C GLU A 178 0.04 14.81 3.27
N MET A 179 -0.12 13.50 3.36
CA MET A 179 -1.44 12.85 3.21
C MET A 179 -1.70 11.85 4.33
N GLY A 180 -2.92 11.85 4.86
CA GLY A 180 -3.35 10.95 5.93
C GLY A 180 -4.31 11.58 6.93
N LEU A 181 -4.32 11.02 8.14
CA LEU A 181 -5.13 11.49 9.26
C LEU A 181 -4.28 12.45 10.10
N ALA A 182 -4.40 13.75 9.85
CA ALA A 182 -3.52 14.77 10.42
C ALA A 182 -4.27 15.66 11.42
N GLY A 183 -4.26 15.25 12.70
CA GLY A 183 -4.89 15.98 13.80
C GLY A 183 -6.38 15.73 13.99
N ASN A 184 -6.96 14.77 13.27
CA ASN A 184 -8.36 14.33 13.34
C ASN A 184 -8.54 12.98 12.60
N ASP A 185 -9.78 12.51 12.44
CA ASP A 185 -10.13 11.25 11.74
C ASP A 185 -10.57 11.43 10.27
N ARG A 186 -10.36 12.62 9.69
CA ARG A 186 -10.65 12.91 8.29
C ARG A 186 -9.41 12.66 7.45
N PHE A 187 -9.61 12.16 6.23
CA PHE A 187 -8.51 12.01 5.29
C PHE A 187 -8.19 13.36 4.66
N SER A 188 -6.95 13.81 4.79
CA SER A 188 -6.51 15.09 4.28
C SER A 188 -5.30 14.98 3.37
N ILE A 189 -5.19 15.91 2.42
CA ILE A 189 -3.98 16.19 1.65
C ILE A 189 -3.63 17.65 1.88
N LYS A 190 -2.42 17.90 2.39
CA LYS A 190 -1.90 19.23 2.68
C LYS A 190 -0.63 19.48 1.89
N VAL A 191 -0.41 20.73 1.47
CA VAL A 191 0.79 21.17 0.76
C VAL A 191 1.43 22.36 1.46
N SER A 192 2.74 22.53 1.32
CA SER A 192 3.49 23.60 1.94
C SER A 192 4.62 24.09 1.04
N GLY A 193 4.77 25.41 0.93
CA GLY A 193 5.88 26.04 0.23
C GLY A 193 7.17 26.11 1.07
N ASP A 194 7.05 26.15 2.40
CA ASP A 194 8.16 26.44 3.33
C ASP A 194 8.38 25.35 4.40
N GLY A 195 7.49 24.36 4.49
CA GLY A 195 7.50 23.29 5.48
C GLY A 195 6.96 23.69 6.85
N SER A 196 6.39 24.89 6.98
CA SER A 196 5.86 25.45 8.23
C SER A 196 4.40 25.88 8.09
N ALA A 197 4.06 26.62 7.02
CA ALA A 197 2.69 26.98 6.67
C ALA A 197 2.09 25.91 5.76
N TRP A 198 0.91 25.41 6.10
CA TRP A 198 0.28 24.29 5.40
C TRP A 198 -1.10 24.70 4.89
N ASP A 199 -1.32 24.50 3.59
CA ASP A 199 -2.60 24.68 2.93
C ASP A 199 -3.27 23.31 2.76
N GLU A 200 -4.53 23.21 3.17
CA GLU A 200 -5.33 21.99 3.03
C GLU A 200 -5.97 21.94 1.64
N ALA A 201 -5.51 21.03 0.79
CA ALA A 201 -5.97 20.86 -0.58
C ALA A 201 -7.16 19.88 -0.69
N LEU A 202 -7.23 18.90 0.21
CA LEU A 202 -8.35 17.97 0.34
C LEU A 202 -8.59 17.69 1.82
N ASN A 203 -9.86 17.61 2.21
CA ASN A 203 -10.27 17.19 3.54
C ASN A 203 -11.64 16.53 3.49
N ILE A 204 -11.65 15.21 3.56
CA ILE A 204 -12.86 14.41 3.39
C ILE A 204 -13.11 13.54 4.61
N GLY A 205 -14.34 13.62 5.11
CA GLY A 205 -14.83 12.83 6.24
C GLY A 205 -15.81 11.74 5.81
N PRO A 206 -16.24 10.91 6.77
CA PRO A 206 -17.27 9.89 6.53
C PRO A 206 -18.56 10.51 5.97
N GLY A 207 -19.08 9.92 4.88
CA GLY A 207 -20.34 10.34 4.24
C GLY A 207 -20.20 11.49 3.24
N GLU A 208 -19.03 12.10 3.14
CA GLU A 208 -18.74 13.11 2.11
C GLU A 208 -18.21 12.43 0.84
N GLY A 209 -18.33 13.13 -0.30
CA GLY A 209 -17.89 12.63 -1.60
C GLY A 209 -17.13 13.69 -2.40
N ILE A 210 -16.33 13.26 -3.36
CA ILE A 210 -15.64 14.12 -4.33
C ILE A 210 -16.43 14.09 -5.63
N VAL A 211 -16.68 15.27 -6.21
CA VAL A 211 -17.28 15.37 -7.55
C VAL A 211 -16.23 14.93 -8.58
N THR A 212 -16.56 13.91 -9.37
CA THR A 212 -15.73 13.43 -10.48
C THR A 212 -16.35 13.87 -11.81
N THR A 213 -15.64 13.68 -12.92
CA THR A 213 -16.22 13.93 -14.26
C THR A 213 -17.44 13.07 -14.54
N GLU A 214 -17.53 11.87 -13.94
CA GLU A 214 -18.69 10.98 -14.05
C GLU A 214 -19.90 11.53 -13.29
N THR A 215 -19.68 12.16 -12.13
CA THR A 215 -20.75 12.75 -11.31
C THR A 215 -20.94 14.24 -11.59
N MET A 216 -20.23 14.82 -12.57
CA MET A 216 -20.34 16.24 -12.88
C MET A 216 -21.64 16.51 -13.64
N VAL A 217 -21.91 15.71 -14.68
CA VAL A 217 -23.12 15.81 -15.51
C VAL A 217 -23.80 14.45 -15.59
N GLY A 218 -25.08 14.39 -15.22
CA GLY A 218 -25.89 13.18 -15.18
C GLY A 218 -27.28 13.44 -14.56
N THR A 219 -28.06 12.40 -14.30
CA THR A 219 -29.37 12.59 -13.64
C THR A 219 -29.19 13.10 -12.21
N VAL A 220 -29.82 14.23 -11.90
CA VAL A 220 -29.74 14.87 -10.58
C VAL A 220 -30.87 14.36 -9.68
N SER A 221 -30.57 14.13 -8.40
CA SER A 221 -31.53 13.70 -7.38
C SER A 221 -31.88 14.84 -6.41
N ALA A 222 -33.15 14.93 -6.02
CA ALA A 222 -33.64 15.87 -4.99
C ALA A 222 -33.13 15.51 -3.58
N THR A 223 -32.60 14.29 -3.42
CA THR A 223 -31.93 13.81 -2.22
C THR A 223 -30.56 13.29 -2.64
N PRO A 224 -29.61 14.18 -2.96
CA PRO A 224 -28.31 13.77 -3.48
C PRO A 224 -27.54 12.97 -2.42
N GLY A 225 -26.98 11.84 -2.85
CA GLY A 225 -26.06 11.00 -2.08
C GLY A 225 -24.71 10.88 -2.76
N VAL A 226 -23.82 10.07 -2.19
CA VAL A 226 -22.51 9.76 -2.78
C VAL A 226 -22.72 9.21 -4.20
N GLY A 227 -22.07 9.84 -5.18
CA GLY A 227 -22.19 9.47 -6.60
C GLY A 227 -23.33 10.17 -7.37
N SER A 228 -24.12 11.04 -6.74
CA SER A 228 -25.15 11.81 -7.45
C SER A 228 -24.55 12.86 -8.36
N ALA A 229 -25.20 13.11 -9.50
CA ALA A 229 -24.78 14.16 -10.42
C ALA A 229 -25.00 15.57 -9.82
N VAL A 230 -24.14 16.51 -10.20
CA VAL A 230 -24.29 17.93 -9.82
C VAL A 230 -25.19 18.68 -10.81
N ILE A 231 -25.08 18.35 -12.10
CA ILE A 231 -25.78 19.02 -13.19
C ILE A 231 -26.50 17.97 -14.05
N GLU A 232 -27.76 18.19 -14.41
CA GLU A 232 -28.48 17.42 -15.44
C GLU A 232 -28.77 18.36 -16.60
N GLU A 233 -28.48 17.93 -17.82
CA GLU A 233 -28.82 18.68 -19.01
C GLU A 233 -29.69 17.85 -19.94
N GLY A 234 -30.65 18.50 -20.58
CA GLY A 234 -31.47 17.89 -21.61
C GLY A 234 -31.88 18.90 -22.66
N SER A 235 -32.21 18.40 -23.85
CA SER A 235 -32.71 19.22 -24.95
C SER A 235 -33.73 18.46 -25.77
N GLY A 236 -34.65 19.20 -26.39
CA GLY A 236 -35.67 18.66 -27.26
C GLY A 236 -36.37 19.76 -28.05
N VAL A 237 -37.50 19.40 -28.67
CA VAL A 237 -38.30 20.34 -29.50
C VAL A 237 -38.84 21.54 -28.72
N ASN A 238 -38.97 21.40 -27.40
CA ASN A 238 -39.47 22.42 -26.49
C ASN A 238 -38.36 23.33 -25.94
N GLY A 239 -37.10 23.14 -26.34
CA GLY A 239 -35.94 23.87 -25.82
C GLY A 239 -35.00 22.98 -25.02
N SER A 240 -34.15 23.60 -24.20
CA SER A 240 -33.18 22.94 -23.34
C SER A 240 -33.45 23.22 -21.87
N PHE A 241 -33.02 22.32 -21.00
CA PHE A 241 -33.00 22.54 -19.56
C PHE A 241 -31.66 22.20 -18.94
N THR A 242 -31.39 22.83 -17.80
CA THR A 242 -30.30 22.51 -16.88
C THR A 242 -30.86 22.42 -15.47
N LYS A 243 -30.76 21.25 -14.82
CA LYS A 243 -31.01 21.11 -13.38
C LYS A 243 -29.69 21.12 -12.63
N PHE A 244 -29.72 21.73 -11.46
CA PHE A 244 -28.63 21.70 -10.50
C PHE A 244 -29.05 20.91 -9.25
N ALA A 245 -28.09 20.24 -8.62
CA ALA A 245 -28.30 19.48 -7.38
C ALA A 245 -28.77 20.34 -6.20
N ASP A 246 -28.55 21.66 -6.27
CA ASP A 246 -29.10 22.59 -5.29
C ASP A 246 -30.61 22.80 -5.44
N GLY A 247 -31.23 22.28 -6.50
CA GLY A 247 -32.65 22.41 -6.84
C GLY A 247 -32.99 23.47 -7.88
N THR A 248 -32.01 24.21 -8.41
CA THR A 248 -32.21 25.19 -9.47
C THR A 248 -32.55 24.49 -10.79
N LEU A 249 -33.57 24.96 -11.49
CA LEU A 249 -33.91 24.57 -12.86
C LEU A 249 -33.88 25.80 -13.76
N ILE A 250 -33.18 25.67 -14.88
CA ILE A 250 -33.16 26.66 -15.95
C ILE A 250 -33.72 26.01 -17.20
N CYS A 251 -34.79 26.57 -17.76
CA CYS A 251 -35.33 26.18 -19.06
C CYS A 251 -35.10 27.31 -20.05
N SER A 252 -34.75 27.01 -21.30
CA SER A 252 -34.55 28.02 -22.33
C SER A 252 -34.97 27.54 -23.72
N THR A 253 -35.38 28.47 -24.58
CA THR A 253 -35.54 28.24 -26.02
C THR A 253 -35.04 29.45 -26.81
N GLY A 254 -34.25 29.18 -27.85
CA GLY A 254 -33.54 30.22 -28.62
C GLY A 254 -34.42 31.01 -29.58
N SER A 255 -35.51 30.41 -30.08
CA SER A 255 -36.43 31.04 -31.02
C SER A 255 -37.83 30.44 -30.85
N PHE A 256 -38.66 31.13 -30.08
CA PHE A 256 -40.07 30.80 -29.91
C PHE A 256 -40.93 31.68 -30.82
N ALA A 257 -41.75 31.04 -31.65
CA ALA A 257 -42.63 31.76 -32.57
C ALA A 257 -43.85 32.31 -31.81
N THR A 258 -44.08 33.61 -31.95
CA THR A 258 -45.30 34.27 -31.47
C THR A 258 -46.03 34.91 -32.65
N LEU A 259 -47.30 35.26 -32.43
CA LEU A 259 -48.12 36.01 -33.39
C LEU A 259 -48.56 37.29 -32.70
N SER A 260 -48.39 38.44 -33.36
CA SER A 260 -48.78 39.74 -32.81
C SER A 260 -50.26 39.74 -32.41
N GLY A 261 -50.56 40.10 -31.16
CA GLY A 261 -51.93 40.16 -30.64
C GLY A 261 -52.57 38.81 -30.31
N ALA A 262 -51.82 37.70 -30.37
CA ALA A 262 -52.32 36.37 -30.01
C ALA A 262 -51.40 35.66 -29.00
N ALA A 263 -52.02 34.95 -28.06
CA ALA A 263 -51.32 34.17 -27.06
C ALA A 263 -50.67 32.92 -27.67
N ALA A 264 -49.38 32.72 -27.40
CA ALA A 264 -48.63 31.53 -27.75
C ALA A 264 -48.16 30.82 -26.47
N THR A 265 -48.23 29.48 -26.45
CA THR A 265 -47.88 28.70 -25.25
C THR A 265 -46.57 27.96 -25.46
N TRP A 266 -45.55 28.35 -24.70
CA TRP A 266 -44.32 27.58 -24.60
C TRP A 266 -44.52 26.45 -23.60
N THR A 267 -44.45 25.20 -24.09
CA THR A 267 -44.34 24.03 -23.21
C THR A 267 -42.90 23.95 -22.73
N LEU A 268 -42.69 23.96 -21.41
CA LEU A 268 -41.34 23.89 -20.85
C LEU A 268 -40.74 22.50 -21.12
N PRO A 269 -39.43 22.41 -21.40
CA PRO A 269 -38.76 21.13 -21.61
C PRO A 269 -38.68 20.29 -20.33
N GLU A 270 -38.81 20.91 -19.16
CA GLU A 270 -38.91 20.27 -17.85
C GLU A 270 -39.84 21.09 -16.94
N ALA A 271 -40.57 20.43 -16.04
CA ALA A 271 -41.51 21.09 -15.14
C ALA A 271 -40.84 21.66 -13.88
N PHE A 272 -41.31 22.83 -13.44
CA PHE A 272 -40.99 23.41 -12.12
C PHE A 272 -41.87 22.81 -11.02
N THR A 273 -41.42 22.84 -9.77
CA THR A 273 -42.18 22.36 -8.59
C THR A 273 -43.45 23.17 -8.35
N ASN A 274 -43.40 24.46 -8.62
CA ASN A 274 -44.49 25.41 -8.41
C ASN A 274 -44.41 26.54 -9.45
N THR A 275 -45.29 27.54 -9.33
CA THR A 275 -45.37 28.68 -10.26
C THR A 275 -44.48 29.86 -9.89
N ASP A 276 -43.66 29.75 -8.84
CA ASP A 276 -42.79 30.82 -8.32
C ASP A 276 -41.44 30.89 -9.05
N PHE A 277 -41.45 30.70 -10.37
CA PHE A 277 -40.28 30.82 -11.24
C PHE A 277 -40.34 32.11 -12.05
N THR A 278 -39.17 32.68 -12.35
CA THR A 278 -39.06 33.91 -13.15
C THR A 278 -38.93 33.56 -14.62
N VAL A 279 -39.57 34.34 -15.49
CA VAL A 279 -39.45 34.19 -16.95
C VAL A 279 -38.98 35.50 -17.55
N THR A 280 -37.97 35.41 -18.42
CA THR A 280 -37.51 36.51 -19.27
C THR A 280 -37.86 36.20 -20.71
N ALA A 281 -38.42 37.19 -21.40
CA ALA A 281 -38.71 37.15 -22.82
C ALA A 281 -37.92 38.25 -23.53
N THR A 282 -37.10 37.86 -24.50
CA THR A 282 -36.30 38.79 -25.30
C THR A 282 -36.74 38.70 -26.75
N VAL A 283 -37.32 39.79 -27.25
CA VAL A 283 -37.67 39.90 -28.67
C VAL A 283 -36.39 39.90 -29.50
N ILE A 284 -36.38 39.08 -30.56
CA ILE A 284 -35.28 38.97 -31.52
C ILE A 284 -35.80 39.30 -32.93
N GLY A 285 -35.03 40.10 -33.68
CA GLY A 285 -35.40 40.55 -35.02
C GLY A 285 -35.19 42.06 -35.22
N SER A 286 -35.49 42.55 -36.43
CA SER A 286 -35.34 43.97 -36.80
C SER A 286 -36.60 44.82 -36.57
N THR A 287 -37.75 44.18 -36.35
CA THR A 287 -39.02 44.87 -36.08
C THR A 287 -39.20 45.05 -34.58
N PRO A 288 -39.38 46.27 -34.07
CA PRO A 288 -39.63 46.52 -32.65
C PRO A 288 -40.93 45.85 -32.20
N ALA A 289 -40.86 45.02 -31.17
CA ALA A 289 -42.04 44.42 -30.55
C ALA A 289 -41.89 44.42 -29.03
N VAL A 290 -43.01 44.28 -28.33
CA VAL A 290 -43.06 44.04 -26.88
C VAL A 290 -43.51 42.61 -26.66
N ALA A 291 -42.91 41.91 -25.71
CA ALA A 291 -43.35 40.59 -25.25
C ALA A 291 -43.73 40.67 -23.77
N THR A 292 -44.83 40.02 -23.41
CA THR A 292 -45.33 39.93 -22.04
C THR A 292 -45.63 38.48 -21.68
N ILE A 293 -45.54 38.17 -20.39
CA ILE A 293 -45.88 36.85 -19.86
C ILE A 293 -47.27 36.97 -19.23
N SER A 294 -48.28 36.35 -19.85
CA SER A 294 -49.68 36.50 -19.42
C SER A 294 -50.14 35.40 -18.46
N ALA A 295 -49.54 34.21 -18.53
CA ALA A 295 -49.81 33.12 -17.58
C ALA A 295 -48.61 32.18 -17.42
N ARG A 296 -48.58 31.47 -16.29
CA ARG A 296 -47.58 30.43 -15.96
C ARG A 296 -48.27 29.27 -15.27
N THR A 297 -47.90 28.05 -15.66
CA THR A 297 -48.12 26.82 -14.90
C THR A 297 -46.77 26.18 -14.58
N THR A 298 -46.75 25.07 -13.86
CA THR A 298 -45.51 24.31 -13.61
C THR A 298 -44.86 23.79 -14.89
N SER A 299 -45.60 23.68 -16.00
CA SER A 299 -45.11 23.05 -17.24
C SER A 299 -45.27 23.92 -18.49
N THR A 300 -45.90 25.09 -18.37
CA THR A 300 -46.14 25.98 -19.52
C THR A 300 -46.02 27.45 -19.16
N VAL A 301 -45.63 28.26 -20.14
CA VAL A 301 -45.65 29.72 -20.07
C VAL A 301 -46.44 30.25 -21.26
N THR A 302 -47.38 31.14 -21.02
CA THR A 302 -48.11 31.84 -22.07
C THR A 302 -47.48 33.20 -22.32
N ILE A 303 -47.13 33.44 -23.58
CA ILE A 303 -46.45 34.63 -24.06
C ILE A 303 -47.37 35.34 -25.04
N GLU A 304 -47.51 36.64 -24.86
CA GLU A 304 -48.18 37.52 -25.80
C GLU A 304 -47.15 38.52 -26.32
N SER A 305 -47.07 38.64 -27.64
CA SER A 305 -46.25 39.66 -28.27
C SER A 305 -47.12 40.66 -29.03
N PHE A 306 -46.63 41.88 -29.16
CA PHE A 306 -47.27 42.91 -29.97
C PHE A 306 -46.21 43.64 -30.77
N ASP A 307 -46.37 43.61 -32.09
CA ASP A 307 -45.55 44.40 -33.00
C ASP A 307 -45.92 45.88 -32.90
N LEU A 308 -44.92 46.75 -32.72
CA LEU A 308 -45.12 48.19 -32.63
C LEU A 308 -45.41 48.84 -33.98
N SER A 309 -45.31 48.10 -35.10
CA SER A 309 -45.74 48.54 -36.42
C SER A 309 -47.26 48.49 -36.63
N GLY A 310 -48.01 47.86 -35.71
CA GLY A 310 -49.47 47.75 -35.79
C GLY A 310 -49.99 46.65 -36.74
N SER A 311 -49.12 45.70 -37.11
CA SER A 311 -49.48 44.55 -37.95
C SER A 311 -49.86 43.33 -37.10
N ASP A 312 -51.10 42.86 -37.25
CA ASP A 312 -51.57 41.61 -36.61
C ASP A 312 -51.04 40.34 -37.31
N THR A 313 -50.38 40.49 -38.47
CA THR A 313 -49.75 39.39 -39.21
C THR A 313 -48.27 39.20 -38.90
N ALA A 314 -47.69 40.07 -38.07
CA ALA A 314 -46.29 39.98 -37.67
C ALA A 314 -46.07 38.78 -36.74
N THR A 315 -44.92 38.12 -36.90
CA THR A 315 -44.52 36.95 -36.11
C THR A 315 -43.22 37.21 -35.35
N PRO A 316 -43.21 38.02 -34.29
CA PRO A 316 -42.00 38.28 -33.53
C PRO A 316 -41.41 36.97 -33.00
N ALA A 317 -40.13 36.75 -33.23
CA ALA A 317 -39.42 35.65 -32.60
C ALA A 317 -38.97 36.11 -31.21
N VAL A 318 -39.07 35.23 -30.22
CA VAL A 318 -38.74 35.53 -28.83
C VAL A 318 -37.80 34.46 -28.29
N THR A 319 -36.67 34.87 -27.73
CA THR A 319 -35.85 33.99 -26.89
C THR A 319 -36.43 33.99 -25.48
N LEU A 320 -36.67 32.81 -24.92
CA LEU A 320 -37.27 32.64 -23.60
C LEU A 320 -36.29 31.95 -22.66
N MET A 321 -36.27 32.39 -21.41
CA MET A 321 -35.55 31.74 -20.31
C MET A 321 -36.42 31.75 -19.07
N ALA A 322 -36.59 30.59 -18.44
CA ALA A 322 -37.31 30.44 -17.17
C ALA A 322 -36.35 29.89 -16.12
N VAL A 323 -36.36 30.46 -14.91
CA VAL A 323 -35.48 30.05 -13.79
C VAL A 323 -36.31 29.88 -12.52
N GLY A 324 -36.17 28.72 -11.88
CA GLY A 324 -36.96 28.35 -10.71
C GLY A 324 -36.42 27.09 -10.03
N ARG A 325 -37.33 26.33 -9.41
CA ARG A 325 -37.01 25.12 -8.63
C ARG A 325 -37.65 23.87 -9.24
N TRP A 326 -36.94 22.74 -9.23
CA TRP A 326 -37.48 21.44 -9.69
C TRP A 326 -37.79 20.44 -8.55
N PHE A 327 -37.38 20.75 -7.32
CA PHE A 327 -37.91 20.17 -6.08
C PHE A 327 -37.99 21.20 -4.96
#